data_AF-A0A918ZDP9-F1
#
_entry.id   AF-A0A918ZDP9-F1
#
_cell.length_a   1.000
_cell.length_b   1.000
_cell.length_c   1.000
_cell.angle_alpha   90.00
_cell.angle_beta   90.00
_cell.angle_gamma   90.00
#
_symmetry.space_group_name_H-M   'P 1'
#
loop_
_entity.id
_entity.type
_entity.pdbx_description
1 polymer ?
#
loop_
_entity_poly.entity_id
_entity_poly.type
_entity_poly.pdbx_seq_one_letter_code
_entity_poly.pdbx_strand_id
1 'polypeptide(L)' 'MSRLADEMEAVQLTLGTDVLGHARKVLADPASPHTEVRYAGLRLAECLGDALRVAESRGLRLPTPDDDS' A
#
# COMPACT_ATOMS: atom_id res chain seq x y z
N MET A 1 14.88 15.48 -3.04
CA MET A 1 13.70 14.62 -3.27
C MET A 1 13.07 14.99 -4.60
N SER A 2 12.49 14.03 -5.33
CA SER A 2 11.86 14.29 -6.62
C SER A 2 10.34 14.23 -6.50
N ARG A 3 9.67 15.29 -6.94
CA ARG A 3 8.20 15.38 -6.99
C ARG A 3 7.54 14.19 -7.68
N LEU A 4 8.20 13.64 -8.71
CA LEU A 4 7.71 12.46 -9.44
C LEU A 4 7.63 11.21 -8.54
N ALA A 5 8.60 11.01 -7.65
CA ALA A 5 8.58 9.89 -6.73
C ALA A 5 7.41 10.03 -5.75
N ASP A 6 7.18 11.24 -5.23
CA ASP A 6 6.07 11.51 -4.30
C ASP A 6 4.70 11.31 -4.97
N GLU A 7 4.55 11.72 -6.23
CA GLU A 7 3.34 11.49 -7.02
C GLU A 7 3.10 9.98 -7.25
N MET A 8 4.14 9.22 -7.60
CA MET A 8 4.04 7.76 -7.76
C MET A 8 3.65 7.06 -6.45
N GLU A 9 4.27 7.44 -5.33
CA GLU A 9 3.93 6.91 -4.01
C GLU A 9 2.47 7.21 -3.65
N ALA A 10 1.97 8.42 -3.94
CA ALA A 10 0.58 8.78 -3.68
C ALA A 10 -0.40 7.93 -4.52
N VAL A 11 -0.07 7.65 -5.78
CA VAL A 11 -0.86 6.76 -6.63
C VAL A 11 -0.88 5.33 -6.05
N GLN A 12 0.27 4.78 -5.64
CA GLN A 12 0.36 3.45 -5.03
C GLN A 12 -0.52 3.34 -3.77
N LEU A 13 -0.47 4.34 -2.88
CA LEU A 13 -1.28 4.36 -1.67
C LEU A 13 -2.79 4.50 -1.96
N THR A 14 -3.14 5.25 -3.00
CA THR A 14 -4.54 5.40 -3.45
C THR A 14 -5.07 4.07 -3.98
N LEU A 15 -4.30 3.41 -4.85
CA LEU A 15 -4.65 2.07 -5.36
C LEU A 15 -4.81 1.06 -4.22
N GLY A 16 -3.92 1.08 -3.22
CA GLY A 16 -4.03 0.24 -2.04
C GLY A 16 -5.32 0.49 -1.25
N THR A 17 -5.76 1.75 -1.14
CA THR A 17 -7.02 2.12 -0.49
C THR A 17 -8.23 1.56 -1.24
N ASP A 18 -8.22 1.66 -2.58
CA ASP A 18 -9.28 1.10 -3.41
C ASP A 18 -9.36 -0.43 -3.30
N VAL A 19 -8.21 -1.11 -3.38
CA VAL A 19 -8.12 -2.56 -3.22
C VAL A 19 -8.64 -2.99 -1.85
N LEU A 20 -8.25 -2.29 -0.78
CA LEU A 20 -8.73 -2.57 0.57
C LEU A 20 -10.25 -2.42 0.69
N GLY A 21 -10.83 -1.40 0.06
CA GLY A 21 -12.27 -1.19 0.01
C GLY A 21 -13.02 -2.36 -0.66
N HIS A 22 -12.51 -2.87 -1.78
CA HIS A 22 -13.10 -4.02 -2.47
C HIS A 22 -12.90 -5.32 -1.69
N ALA A 23 -11.70 -5.57 -1.20
CA ALA A 23 -11.38 -6.78 -0.45
C ALA A 23 -12.23 -6.90 0.83
N ARG A 24 -12.50 -5.79 1.53
CA ARG A 24 -13.41 -5.78 2.69
C ARG A 24 -14.81 -6.26 2.36
N LYS A 25 -15.34 -5.94 1.18
CA LYS A 25 -16.67 -6.39 0.75
C LYS A 25 -16.68 -7.90 0.50
N VAL A 26 -15.67 -8.41 -0.22
CA VAL A 26 -15.50 -9.85 -0.49
C VAL A 26 -15.33 -10.64 0.81
N LEU A 27 -14.49 -10.15 1.73
CA LEU A 27 -14.22 -10.85 2.99
C LEU A 27 -15.39 -10.78 3.99
N ALA A 28 -16.29 -9.81 3.87
CA ALA A 28 -17.47 -9.68 4.71
C ALA A 28 -18.61 -10.61 4.29
N ASP A 29 -18.62 -11.07 3.04
CA ASP A 29 -19.65 -11.98 2.54
C ASP A 29 -19.18 -13.46 2.68
N PRO A 30 -19.77 -14.24 3.61
CA PRO A 30 -19.41 -15.64 3.79
C PRO A 30 -19.77 -16.53 2.59
N ALA A 31 -20.61 -16.05 1.66
CA ALA A 31 -20.94 -16.76 0.43
C ALA A 31 -19.96 -16.45 -0.72
N SER A 32 -18.99 -15.55 -0.52
CA SER A 32 -18.02 -15.19 -1.55
C SER A 32 -17.23 -16.42 -2.02
N PRO A 33 -17.08 -16.61 -3.34
CA PRO A 33 -16.33 -17.73 -3.90
C PRO A 33 -14.89 -17.77 -3.37
N HIS A 34 -14.37 -18.96 -3.08
CA HIS A 34 -12.99 -19.13 -2.62
C HIS A 34 -11.95 -18.51 -3.57
N THR A 35 -12.22 -18.48 -4.86
CA THR A 35 -11.37 -17.84 -5.87
C THR A 35 -11.31 -16.33 -5.70
N GLU A 36 -12.42 -15.67 -5.39
CA GLU A 36 -12.48 -14.23 -5.14
C GLU A 36 -11.79 -13.86 -3.83
N VAL A 37 -12.00 -14.65 -2.77
CA VAL A 37 -11.30 -14.48 -1.49
C VAL A 37 -9.79 -14.63 -1.67
N ARG A 38 -9.35 -15.64 -2.43
CA ARG A 38 -7.93 -15.83 -2.76
C ARG A 38 -7.38 -14.66 -3.57
N TYR A 39 -8.12 -14.18 -4.57
CA TYR A 39 -7.72 -13.03 -5.37
C TYR A 39 -7.60 -11.76 -4.51
N ALA A 40 -8.56 -11.49 -3.63
CA ALA A 40 -8.51 -10.38 -2.69
C ALA A 40 -7.27 -10.47 -1.79
N GLY A 41 -6.94 -11.66 -1.28
CA GLY A 41 -5.72 -11.89 -0.50
C GLY A 41 -4.43 -11.57 -1.27
N LEU A 42 -4.34 -11.98 -2.54
CA LEU A 42 -3.17 -11.67 -3.39
C LEU A 42 -3.02 -10.16 -3.61
N ARG A 43 -4.11 -9.45 -3.93
CA ARG A 43 -4.08 -8.00 -4.16
C ARG A 43 -3.75 -7.22 -2.88
N LEU A 44 -4.27 -7.68 -1.72
CA LEU A 44 -3.92 -7.09 -0.43
C LEU A 44 -2.43 -7.27 -0.11
N ALA A 45 -1.85 -8.45 -0.38
CA ALA A 45 -0.42 -8.70 -0.16
C ALA A 45 0.47 -7.82 -1.05
N GLU A 46 0.08 -7.64 -2.32
CA GLU A 46 0.74 -6.72 -3.25
C GLU A 46 0.72 -5.28 -2.74
N CYS A 47 -0.46 -4.74 -2.43
CA CYS A 47 -0.60 -3.36 -1.94
C CYS A 47 0.11 -3.13 -0.59
N LEU A 48 0.17 -4.13 0.28
CA LEU A 48 0.95 -4.06 1.52
C LEU A 48 2.45 -3.96 1.21
N GLY A 49 2.95 -4.76 0.27
CA GLY A 49 4.34 -4.68 -0.18
C GLY A 49 4.69 -3.30 -0.74
N ASP A 50 3.81 -2.71 -1.54
CA ASP A 50 3.98 -1.35 -2.05
C ASP A 50 4.00 -0.32 -0.92
N ALA A 51 3.06 -0.38 0.03
CA ALA A 51 3.01 0.54 1.16
C ALA A 51 4.27 0.47 2.04
N LEU A 52 4.81 -0.73 2.25
CA LEU A 52 6.07 -0.91 2.99
C LEU A 52 7.25 -0.25 2.26
N ARG A 53 7.35 -0.40 0.93
CA ARG A 53 8.40 0.28 0.13
C ARG A 53 8.28 1.80 0.18
N VAL A 54 7.04 2.33 0.12
CA VAL A 54 6.80 3.76 0.28
C VAL A 54 7.27 4.24 1.66
N ALA A 55 6.96 3.49 2.72
CA ALA A 55 7.39 3.82 4.07
C ALA A 55 8.91 3.81 4.23
N GLU A 56 9.60 2.79 3.69
CA GLU A 56 11.07 2.71 3.68
C GLU A 56 11.69 3.89 2.92
N SER A 57 11.18 4.20 1.71
CA SER A 57 11.67 5.34 0.90
C SER A 57 11.51 6.67 1.63
N ARG A 58 10.38 6.87 2.32
CA ARG A 58 10.14 8.07 3.15
C ARG A 58 11.06 8.10 4.35
N GLY A 59 11.31 6.97 5.00
CA GLY A 59 12.23 6.86 6.14
C GLY A 59 13.67 7.24 5.78
N LEU A 60 14.18 6.75 4.65
CA LEU A 60 15.52 7.11 4.12
C LEU A 60 15.67 8.58 3.75
N ARG A 61 14.55 9.29 3.61
CA ARG A 61 14.46 10.70 3.23
C ARG A 61 14.36 11.64 4.43
N LEU A 62 14.16 11.13 5.64
CA LEU A 62 14.18 11.93 6.86
C LEU A 62 15.62 12.32 7.22
N PRO A 63 15.86 13.57 7.66
CA PRO A 63 17.18 13.96 8.15
C PRO A 63 17.59 13.10 9.34
N THR A 64 18.86 12.67 9.37
CA THR A 64 19.43 12.03 10.56
C THR A 64 19.51 13.05 11.69
N PRO A 65 19.16 12.71 12.94
CA PRO A 65 19.15 13.64 14.06
C PRO A 65 20.45 14.41 14.30
N ASP A 66 21.58 13.90 13.79
CA ASP A 66 22.92 14.48 13.98
C ASP A 66 23.32 15.48 12.87
N ASP A 67 22.49 15.70 11.84
CA ASP A 67 22.79 16.62 10.73
C ASP A 67 22.47 18.11 11.04
N ASP A 68 21.96 18.39 12.26
CA ASP A 68 21.58 19.72 12.75
C ASP A 68 22.50 20.25 13.88
N SER A 69 23.73 19.72 14.03
CA SER A 69 24.74 20.20 15.01
C SER A 69 25.78 21.14 14.43
#